data_AF-A0A7V9KFL1-F1
#
_entry.id   AF-A0A7V9KFL1-F1
#
_cell.length_a   1.000
_cell.length_b   1.000
_cell.length_c   1.000
_cell.angle_alpha   90.00
_cell.angle_beta   90.00
_cell.angle_gamma   90.00
#
_symmetry.space_group_name_H-M   'P 1'
#
loop_
_entity.id
_entity.type
_entity.pdbx_description
1 polymer ?
#
loop_
_entity_poly.entity_id
_entity_poly.type
_entity_poly.pdbx_seq_one_letter_code
_entity_poly.pdbx_strand_id
1 'polypeptide(L)'
;MATTTRLTATEFLEWGDNERHVQLIDGEVVVNRPIIRHQTLVGALHGELRAWTLAEPGRRGKVSLEVDTRLDERNVYKPDDTVMVAHRLRPTAVGFDLALELGRGDTLASPQLPGFALDLTALFDEA
;
A
#
# COMPACT_ATOMS: atom_id res chain seq x y z
N MET A 1 9.79 -22.22 26.48
CA MET A 1 10.17 -21.89 25.09
C MET A 1 8.92 -22.03 24.24
N ALA A 2 8.36 -20.92 23.78
CA ALA A 2 7.23 -20.95 22.86
C ALA A 2 7.79 -20.98 21.44
N THR A 3 7.63 -22.12 20.76
CA THR A 3 7.94 -22.23 19.34
C THR A 3 6.81 -21.53 18.59
N THR A 4 6.98 -20.26 18.25
CA THR A 4 6.04 -19.58 17.35
C THR A 4 6.20 -20.20 15.98
N THR A 5 5.30 -21.11 15.61
CA THR A 5 5.26 -21.69 14.27
C THR A 5 5.20 -20.55 13.25
N ARG A 6 6.21 -20.45 12.39
CA ARG A 6 6.25 -19.46 11.31
C ARG A 6 5.42 -19.97 10.14
N LEU A 7 4.50 -19.15 9.66
CA LEU A 7 3.64 -19.46 8.53
C LEU A 7 4.35 -19.16 7.21
N THR A 8 3.97 -19.89 6.18
CA THR A 8 4.18 -19.51 4.77
C THR A 8 3.08 -18.54 4.32
N ALA A 9 3.30 -17.84 3.22
CA ALA A 9 2.32 -16.96 2.59
C ALA A 9 1.05 -17.72 2.19
N THR A 10 1.16 -18.97 1.75
CA THR A 10 -0.02 -19.79 1.44
C THR A 10 -0.82 -20.09 2.70
N GLU A 11 -0.17 -20.56 3.76
CA GLU A 11 -0.85 -20.84 5.05
C GLU A 11 -1.46 -19.57 5.64
N PHE A 12 -0.79 -18.42 5.52
CA PHE A 12 -1.32 -17.12 5.97
C PHE A 12 -2.54 -16.67 5.16
N LEU A 13 -2.55 -16.85 3.83
CA LEU A 13 -3.70 -16.49 3.00
C LEU A 13 -4.89 -17.43 3.23
N GLU A 14 -4.63 -18.72 3.48
CA GLU A 14 -5.65 -19.70 3.87
C GLU A 14 -6.16 -19.47 5.31
N TRP A 15 -5.33 -18.87 6.16
CA TRP A 15 -5.72 -18.45 7.52
C TRP A 15 -6.85 -17.39 7.48
N GLY A 16 -7.03 -16.65 6.39
CA GLY A 16 -8.23 -15.85 6.13
C GLY A 16 -8.50 -14.73 7.14
N ASP A 17 -9.79 -14.43 7.38
CA ASP A 17 -10.26 -13.28 8.20
C ASP A 17 -10.21 -13.52 9.73
N ASN A 18 -9.33 -14.42 10.20
CA ASN A 18 -9.23 -14.75 11.62
C ASN A 18 -8.83 -13.54 12.50
N GLU A 19 -8.11 -12.56 11.93
CA GLU A 19 -7.77 -11.30 12.57
C GLU A 19 -7.66 -10.18 11.52
N ARG A 20 -7.99 -8.93 11.88
CA ARG A 20 -7.94 -7.79 10.96
C ARG A 20 -6.66 -6.98 11.10
N HIS A 21 -6.27 -6.32 10.01
CA HIS A 21 -5.06 -5.48 9.92
C HIS A 21 -3.78 -6.24 10.29
N VAL A 22 -3.67 -7.45 9.73
CA VAL A 22 -2.52 -8.33 9.89
C VAL A 22 -1.73 -8.44 8.60
N GLN A 23 -0.44 -8.66 8.74
CA GLN A 23 0.51 -8.89 7.65
C GLN A 23 1.43 -10.04 8.04
N LEU A 24 2.03 -10.70 7.05
CA LEU A 24 3.05 -11.71 7.26
C LEU A 24 4.43 -11.08 6.98
N ILE A 25 5.30 -11.04 7.99
CA ILE A 25 6.67 -10.52 7.89
C ILE A 25 7.62 -11.62 8.35
N ASP A 26 8.50 -12.09 7.47
CA ASP A 26 9.43 -13.20 7.72
C ASP A 26 8.78 -14.47 8.31
N GLY A 27 7.52 -14.71 7.94
CA GLY A 27 6.71 -15.83 8.42
C GLY A 27 6.02 -15.60 9.76
N GLU A 28 6.07 -14.39 10.31
CA GLU A 28 5.41 -14.00 11.55
C GLU A 28 4.17 -13.13 11.25
N VAL A 29 3.06 -13.43 11.92
CA VAL A 29 1.84 -12.62 11.82
C VAL A 29 2.01 -11.38 12.69
N VAL A 30 2.03 -10.22 12.04
CA VAL A 30 2.18 -8.92 12.68
C VAL A 30 0.89 -8.14 12.56
N VAL A 31 0.41 -7.60 13.68
CA VAL A 31 -0.79 -6.74 13.72
C VAL A 31 -0.37 -5.28 13.57
N ASN A 32 -0.95 -4.57 12.61
CA ASN A 32 -0.76 -3.13 12.42
C ASN A 32 -2.11 -2.40 12.53
N ARG A 33 -2.49 -1.98 13.74
CA ARG A 33 -3.79 -1.31 13.94
C ARG A 33 -3.70 0.17 13.56
N PRO A 34 -4.51 0.64 12.60
CA PRO A 34 -4.48 2.04 12.22
C PRO A 34 -5.16 2.91 13.28
N ILE A 35 -4.69 4.15 13.40
CA ILE A 35 -5.34 5.21 14.18
C ILE A 35 -6.21 6.10 13.29
N ILE A 36 -7.10 6.92 13.87
CA ILE A 36 -8.02 7.78 13.09
C ILE A 36 -7.27 8.68 12.12
N ARG A 37 -6.20 9.35 12.57
CA ARG A 37 -5.38 10.21 11.71
C ARG A 37 -4.82 9.48 10.48
N HIS A 38 -4.40 8.23 10.67
CA HIS A 38 -3.93 7.38 9.58
C HIS A 38 -5.06 7.11 8.58
N GLN A 39 -6.24 6.74 9.07
CA GLN A 39 -7.40 6.48 8.22
C GLN A 39 -7.86 7.72 7.43
N THR A 40 -7.81 8.92 8.04
CA THR A 40 -8.09 10.18 7.33
C THR A 40 -7.12 10.41 6.17
N LEU A 41 -5.82 10.24 6.43
CA LEU A 41 -4.77 10.41 5.42
C LEU A 41 -4.91 9.42 4.26
N VAL A 42 -5.12 8.13 4.58
CA VAL A 42 -5.32 7.08 3.57
C VAL A 42 -6.57 7.35 2.75
N GLY A 43 -7.68 7.75 3.37
CA GLY A 43 -8.92 8.07 2.65
C GLY A 43 -8.75 9.22 1.64
N ALA A 44 -8.01 10.27 2.02
CA ALA A 44 -7.73 11.40 1.13
C ALA A 44 -6.84 10.97 -0.05
N LEU A 45 -5.76 10.25 0.20
CA LEU A 45 -4.87 9.75 -0.85
C LEU A 45 -5.60 8.79 -1.81
N HIS A 46 -6.39 7.87 -1.27
CA HIS A 46 -7.21 6.94 -2.05
C HIS A 46 -8.15 7.69 -2.98
N GLY A 47 -8.83 8.73 -2.47
CA GLY A 47 -9.77 9.54 -3.25
C GLY A 47 -9.13 10.13 -4.50
N GLU A 48 -7.94 10.71 -4.36
CA GLU A 48 -7.19 11.35 -5.44
C GLU A 48 -6.66 10.35 -6.46
N LEU A 49 -6.08 9.24 -5.98
CA LEU A 49 -5.64 8.15 -6.85
C LEU A 49 -6.82 7.54 -7.62
N ARG A 50 -7.95 7.35 -6.95
CA ARG A 50 -9.17 6.82 -7.58
C ARG A 50 -9.72 7.78 -8.62
N ALA A 51 -9.80 9.07 -8.32
CA ALA A 51 -10.20 10.09 -9.28
C ALA A 51 -9.28 10.08 -10.51
N TRP A 52 -7.96 10.02 -10.32
CA TRP A 52 -6.98 9.96 -11.41
C TRP A 52 -7.16 8.70 -12.29
N THR A 53 -7.38 7.52 -11.69
CA THR A 53 -7.62 6.27 -12.46
C THR A 53 -8.93 6.32 -13.26
N LEU A 54 -10.00 6.91 -12.70
CA LEU A 54 -11.30 7.01 -13.35
C LEU A 54 -11.37 8.07 -14.45
N ALA A 55 -10.44 9.03 -14.46
CA ALA A 55 -10.36 10.04 -15.51
C ALA A 55 -10.00 9.45 -16.90
N GLU A 56 -9.26 8.33 -16.95
CA GLU A 56 -9.03 7.55 -18.18
C GLU A 56 -9.17 6.04 -17.92
N PRO A 57 -10.41 5.52 -17.89
CA PRO A 57 -10.68 4.11 -17.63
C PRO A 57 -9.96 3.20 -18.64
N GLY A 58 -9.32 2.15 -18.15
CA GLY A 58 -8.60 1.17 -18.98
C GLY A 58 -7.19 1.59 -19.40
N ARG A 59 -6.78 2.84 -19.17
CA ARG A 59 -5.40 3.31 -19.42
C ARG A 59 -4.56 3.50 -18.15
N ARG A 60 -5.21 3.90 -17.05
CA ARG A 60 -4.54 4.34 -15.81
C ARG A 60 -4.55 3.31 -14.67
N GLY A 61 -4.87 2.04 -14.97
CA GLY A 61 -4.88 0.97 -13.96
C GLY A 61 -6.04 1.05 -12.97
N LYS A 62 -5.87 0.45 -11.79
CA LYS A 62 -6.87 0.41 -10.70
C LYS A 62 -6.21 0.66 -9.34
N VAL A 63 -6.85 1.43 -8.47
CA VAL A 63 -6.47 1.55 -7.05
C VAL A 63 -7.38 0.69 -6.17
N SER A 64 -6.84 0.10 -5.11
CA SER A 64 -7.57 -0.67 -4.09
C SER A 64 -6.98 -0.40 -2.71
N LEU A 65 -7.83 -0.49 -1.67
CA LEU A 65 -7.44 -0.40 -0.27
C LEU A 65 -7.08 -1.78 0.28
N GLU A 66 -6.06 -1.83 1.14
CA GLU A 66 -5.73 -2.97 2.02
C GLU A 66 -5.81 -4.35 1.34
N VAL A 67 -5.15 -4.53 0.20
CA VAL A 67 -5.10 -5.82 -0.49
C VAL A 67 -3.87 -6.60 -0.05
N ASP A 68 -4.07 -7.86 0.32
CA ASP A 68 -2.96 -8.76 0.65
C ASP A 68 -2.07 -8.98 -0.59
N THR A 69 -0.85 -8.50 -0.48
CA THR A 69 0.16 -8.49 -1.54
C THR A 69 1.27 -9.45 -1.15
N ARG A 70 1.22 -10.64 -1.74
CA ARG A 70 2.28 -11.65 -1.59
C ARG A 70 3.55 -11.18 -2.29
N LEU A 71 4.60 -10.96 -1.51
CA LEU A 71 5.93 -10.60 -2.02
C LEU A 71 6.76 -11.86 -2.30
N ASP A 72 6.75 -12.83 -1.38
CA ASP A 72 7.47 -14.09 -1.49
C ASP A 72 6.78 -15.22 -0.70
N GLU A 73 7.52 -16.26 -0.28
CA GLU A 73 6.98 -17.38 0.50
C GLU A 73 6.72 -17.03 1.98
N ARG A 74 7.33 -15.97 2.50
CA ARG A 74 7.27 -15.59 3.93
C ARG A 74 6.79 -14.16 4.17
N ASN A 75 6.50 -13.41 3.11
CA ASN A 75 6.08 -12.03 3.20
C ASN A 75 4.78 -11.79 2.43
N VAL A 76 3.77 -11.32 3.16
CA VAL A 76 2.48 -10.85 2.63
C VAL A 76 2.19 -9.51 3.31
N TYR A 77 2.34 -8.43 2.55
CA TYR A 77 2.07 -7.09 3.05
C TYR A 77 0.64 -6.68 2.72
N LYS A 78 0.08 -5.79 3.55
CA LYS A 78 -1.24 -5.20 3.34
C LYS A 78 -1.06 -3.68 3.29
N PRO A 79 -0.60 -3.13 2.15
CA PRO A 79 -0.39 -1.70 2.03
C PRO A 79 -1.72 -0.97 2.21
N ASP A 80 -1.70 0.20 2.86
CA ASP A 80 -2.91 0.97 3.13
C ASP A 80 -3.63 1.35 1.83
N ASP A 81 -2.85 1.74 0.83
CA ASP A 81 -3.29 1.93 -0.55
C ASP A 81 -2.36 1.20 -1.53
N THR A 82 -2.95 0.56 -2.54
CA THR A 82 -2.21 -0.06 -3.63
C THR A 82 -2.75 0.43 -4.98
N VAL A 83 -1.90 1.09 -5.76
CA VAL A 83 -2.18 1.40 -7.17
C VAL A 83 -1.60 0.28 -8.03
N MET A 84 -2.47 -0.54 -8.61
CA MET A 84 -2.09 -1.54 -9.60
C MET A 84 -2.12 -0.91 -10.98
N VAL A 85 -0.96 -0.48 -11.46
CA VAL A 85 -0.72 -0.15 -12.86
C VAL A 85 -0.09 -1.37 -13.52
N ALA A 86 -0.86 -2.11 -14.32
CA ALA A 86 -0.35 -3.30 -15.01
C ALA A 86 0.60 -2.89 -16.14
N HIS A 87 1.89 -2.70 -15.81
CA HIS A 87 2.99 -2.64 -16.76
C HIS A 87 4.09 -3.62 -16.32
N ARG A 88 4.63 -4.37 -17.27
CA ARG A 88 5.67 -5.37 -17.06
C ARG A 88 6.96 -4.69 -16.59
N LEU A 89 7.23 -4.70 -15.28
CA LEU A 89 8.45 -4.15 -14.68
C LEU A 89 9.41 -5.28 -14.26
N ARG A 90 10.71 -4.98 -14.34
CA ARG A 90 11.82 -5.93 -14.59
C ARG A 90 11.98 -7.02 -13.50
N PRO A 91 12.38 -8.25 -13.88
CA PRO A 91 12.35 -9.44 -13.02
C PRO A 91 13.42 -9.58 -11.91
N THR A 92 14.28 -8.58 -11.65
CA THR A 92 15.51 -8.80 -10.84
C THR A 92 15.78 -7.79 -9.71
N ALA A 93 14.82 -6.96 -9.30
CA ALA A 93 15.05 -6.05 -8.16
C ALA A 93 14.74 -6.74 -6.81
N VAL A 94 15.62 -6.57 -5.82
CA VAL A 94 15.58 -7.23 -4.48
C VAL A 94 15.26 -6.24 -3.35
N GLY A 95 14.77 -5.03 -3.66
CA GLY A 95 14.41 -4.03 -2.64
C GLY A 95 13.86 -2.72 -3.20
N PHE A 96 13.51 -1.79 -2.31
CA PHE A 96 13.04 -0.44 -2.62
C PHE A 96 14.01 0.58 -2.03
N ASP A 97 14.45 1.54 -2.85
CA ASP A 97 15.22 2.69 -2.39
C ASP A 97 14.27 3.84 -2.02
N LEU A 98 14.58 4.60 -0.95
CA LEU A 98 13.87 5.84 -0.64
C LEU A 98 14.18 6.87 -1.74
N ALA A 99 13.22 7.06 -2.65
CA ALA A 99 13.42 7.87 -3.85
C ALA A 99 13.06 9.36 -3.64
N LEU A 100 12.28 9.70 -2.61
CA LEU A 100 11.77 11.05 -2.39
C LEU A 100 11.26 11.23 -0.96
N GLU A 101 11.59 12.37 -0.34
CA GLU A 101 11.02 12.85 0.92
C GLU A 101 10.25 14.14 0.63
N LEU A 102 8.98 14.22 1.04
CA LEU A 102 8.11 15.39 0.85
C LEU A 102 7.47 15.79 2.18
N GLY A 103 7.30 17.09 2.37
CA GLY A 103 6.70 17.69 3.55
C GLY A 103 5.41 18.46 3.26
N ARG A 104 4.90 19.13 4.29
CA ARG A 104 3.75 20.04 4.17
C ARG A 104 4.09 21.19 3.21
N GLY A 105 3.15 21.51 2.32
CA GLY A 105 3.33 22.54 1.30
C GLY A 105 3.94 22.05 -0.01
N ASP A 106 4.45 20.81 -0.03
CA ASP A 106 4.93 20.19 -1.25
C ASP A 106 3.76 19.61 -2.06
N THR A 107 3.95 19.47 -3.37
CA THR A 107 3.04 18.76 -4.25
C THR A 107 3.63 17.39 -4.59
N LEU A 108 2.94 16.32 -4.23
CA LEU A 108 3.28 14.97 -4.65
C LEU A 108 2.86 14.79 -6.12
N ALA A 109 3.84 14.64 -7.00
CA ALA A 109 3.66 14.26 -8.40
C ALA A 109 4.40 12.96 -8.67
N SER A 110 3.95 12.18 -9.66
CA SER A 110 4.60 10.91 -10.02
C SER A 110 5.06 10.92 -11.48
N PRO A 111 6.37 10.74 -11.76
CA PRO A 111 6.86 10.52 -13.12
C PRO A 111 6.23 9.32 -13.81
N GLN A 112 5.80 8.32 -13.02
CA GLN A 112 5.14 7.11 -13.51
C GLN A 112 3.63 7.31 -13.73
N LEU A 113 3.02 8.36 -13.18
CA LEU A 113 1.60 8.70 -13.34
C LEU A 113 1.45 10.11 -13.95
N PRO A 114 1.60 10.26 -15.29
CA PRO A 114 1.47 11.56 -15.93
C PRO A 114 0.14 12.25 -15.58
N GLY A 115 0.23 13.53 -15.20
CA GLY A 115 -0.91 14.35 -14.81
C GLY A 115 -1.44 14.10 -13.38
N PHE A 116 -0.80 13.24 -12.58
CA PHE A 116 -1.06 13.16 -11.15
C PHE A 116 -0.33 14.26 -10.40
N ALA A 117 -1.06 15.03 -9.59
CA ALA A 117 -0.54 16.02 -8.68
C ALA A 117 -1.45 16.12 -7.46
N LEU A 118 -0.87 16.02 -6.26
CA LEU A 118 -1.58 16.12 -4.99
C LEU A 118 -0.90 17.18 -4.10
N ASP A 119 -1.62 18.24 -3.76
CA ASP A 119 -1.16 19.23 -2.77
C ASP A 119 -1.19 18.60 -1.37
N LEU A 120 -0.02 18.46 -0.74
CA LEU A 120 0.11 17.82 0.56
C LEU A 120 -0.33 18.73 1.72
N THR A 121 -0.55 20.02 1.49
CA THR A 121 -1.04 20.95 2.52
C THR A 121 -2.33 20.42 3.15
N ALA A 122 -3.29 20.02 2.30
CA ALA A 122 -4.58 19.50 2.73
C ALA A 122 -4.50 18.18 3.52
N LEU A 123 -3.44 17.38 3.31
CA LEU A 123 -3.24 16.14 4.07
C LEU A 123 -2.76 16.40 5.50
N PHE A 124 -2.07 17.51 5.74
CA PHE A 124 -1.50 17.82 7.05
C PHE A 124 -2.38 18.77 7.89
N ASP A 125 -3.53 19.22 7.39
CA ASP A 125 -4.34 20.27 8.01
C ASP A 125 -5.47 19.77 8.94
N GLU A 126 -5.49 18.49 9.32
CA GLU A 126 -6.42 17.99 10.35
C GLU A 126 -5.71 17.51 11.64
N ALA A 127 -5.81 18.35 12.67
CA ALA A 127 -5.95 17.98 14.09
C ALA A 127 -6.94 18.95 14.76
#